data_AF-A0A9D3Y897-F1
#
_entry.id   AF-A0A9D3Y897-F1
#
_cell.length_a   1.000
_cell.length_b   1.000
_cell.length_c   1.000
_cell.angle_alpha   90.00
_cell.angle_beta   90.00
_cell.angle_gamma   90.00
#
_symmetry.space_group_name_H-M   'P 1'
#
loop_
_entity.id
_entity.type
_entity.pdbx_description
1 polymer ?
#
loop_
_entity_poly.entity_id
_entity_poly.type
_entity_poly.pdbx_seq_one_letter_code
_entity_poly.pdbx_strand_id
1 'polypeptide(L)'
;MLCLSTPFIRTATHSFNLEGFGLEQPVGHVDYYPNGGENQPGCSKELGQHWFNLITGGIGALTDGVACSHMLVLDLFTESINSNCNFRAQPCSRRADFQAGRCNTCGAGCANMGYSSNGQQPRNGTYYLSTNGKSPYCKG
;
A
#
# COMPACT_ATOMS: atom_id res chain seq x y z
N MET A 1 -27.02 -14.01 -0.85
CA MET A 1 -26.24 -13.30 0.17
C MET A 1 -24.86 -13.04 -0.42
N LEU A 2 -24.67 -11.86 -1.03
CA LEU A 2 -23.37 -11.42 -1.55
C LEU A 2 -22.58 -10.91 -0.34
N CYS A 3 -21.63 -11.71 0.16
CA CYS A 3 -20.61 -11.18 1.05
C CYS A 3 -19.72 -10.25 0.21
N LEU A 4 -19.99 -8.94 0.29
CA LEU A 4 -19.06 -7.93 -0.20
C LEU A 4 -17.85 -7.96 0.71
N SER A 5 -16.83 -8.74 0.34
CA SER A 5 -15.49 -8.61 0.91
C SER A 5 -15.09 -7.14 0.76
N THR A 6 -14.73 -6.47 1.85
CA THR A 6 -14.23 -5.09 1.82
C THR A 6 -12.70 -5.10 1.76
N PRO A 7 -12.08 -4.97 0.56
CA PRO A 7 -10.64 -4.85 0.42
C PRO A 7 -10.16 -3.45 0.80
N PHE A 8 -9.05 -3.35 1.54
CA PHE A 8 -8.37 -2.09 1.84
C PHE A 8 -6.94 -2.10 1.29
N ILE A 9 -6.51 -0.95 0.73
CA ILE A 9 -5.14 -0.74 0.25
C ILE A 9 -4.45 0.25 1.19
N ARG A 10 -3.27 -0.09 1.67
CA ARG A 10 -2.56 0.64 2.72
C ARG A 10 -1.17 1.04 2.25
N THR A 11 -0.94 2.34 2.08
CA THR A 11 0.30 2.87 1.50
C THR A 11 1.14 3.73 2.44
N ALA A 12 0.60 4.18 3.59
CA ALA A 12 1.29 5.06 4.55
C ALA A 12 0.91 4.79 6.02
N THR A 13 1.20 3.58 6.53
CA THR A 13 0.76 3.08 7.85
C THR A 13 1.73 3.29 9.00
N HIS A 14 2.70 4.21 8.89
CA HIS A 14 3.50 4.58 10.06
C HIS A 14 2.59 5.10 11.18
N SER A 15 2.97 4.87 12.45
CA SER A 15 2.24 5.44 13.57
C SER A 15 2.15 6.96 13.40
N PHE A 16 1.06 7.58 13.84
CA PHE A 16 0.82 9.03 13.71
C PHE A 16 1.98 9.90 14.23
N ASN A 17 2.71 9.44 15.25
CA ASN A 17 3.92 10.11 15.80
C ASN A 17 5.18 9.99 14.92
N LEU A 18 5.14 9.14 13.89
CA LEU A 18 6.17 8.90 12.87
C LEU A 18 5.63 9.26 11.47
N GLU A 19 4.62 10.12 11.42
CA GLU A 19 4.08 10.71 10.20
C GLU A 19 3.50 9.67 9.21
N GLY A 20 2.57 8.81 9.66
CA GLY A 20 1.70 8.05 8.77
C GLY A 20 0.24 8.50 8.87
N PHE A 21 -0.39 8.79 7.73
CA PHE A 21 -1.81 9.16 7.65
C PHE A 21 -2.74 7.96 7.38
N GLY A 22 -2.19 6.76 7.21
CA GLY A 22 -2.93 5.52 6.98
C GLY A 22 -3.14 4.72 8.26
N LEU A 23 -4.19 3.90 8.27
CA LEU A 23 -4.43 2.93 9.35
C LEU A 23 -3.44 1.76 9.22
N GLU A 24 -2.72 1.44 10.29
CA GLU A 24 -1.84 0.25 10.34
C GLU A 24 -2.61 -1.04 10.58
N GLN A 25 -3.67 -0.98 11.38
CA GLN A 25 -4.42 -2.17 11.76
C GLN A 25 -5.25 -2.69 10.57
N PRO A 26 -5.19 -4.01 10.27
CA PRO A 26 -6.09 -4.61 9.30
C PRO A 26 -7.54 -4.51 9.80
N VAL A 27 -8.41 -3.93 8.99
CA VAL A 27 -9.85 -3.76 9.28
C VAL A 27 -10.73 -4.30 8.16
N GLY A 28 -10.12 -4.76 7.06
CA GLY A 28 -10.82 -5.34 5.94
C GLY A 28 -11.01 -6.84 6.12
N HIS A 29 -11.82 -7.41 5.24
CA HIS A 29 -11.73 -8.84 4.98
C HIS A 29 -10.34 -9.16 4.41
N VAL A 30 -9.85 -8.27 3.54
CA VAL A 30 -8.58 -8.39 2.86
C VAL A 30 -7.86 -7.05 2.92
N ASP A 31 -6.63 -7.08 3.41
CA ASP A 31 -5.82 -5.88 3.58
C ASP A 31 -4.52 -6.01 2.78
N TYR A 32 -4.32 -5.10 1.83
CA TYR A 32 -3.15 -5.05 0.97
C TYR A 32 -2.16 -3.99 1.44
N TYR A 33 -0.89 -4.36 1.53
CA TYR A 33 0.21 -3.51 1.97
C TYR A 33 1.30 -3.45 0.87
N PRO A 34 1.09 -2.65 -0.20
CA PRO A 34 2.12 -2.39 -1.20
C PRO A 34 3.39 -1.86 -0.55
N ASN A 35 4.52 -2.50 -0.86
CA ASN A 35 5.85 -2.21 -0.35
C ASN A 35 5.93 -2.23 1.19
N GLY A 36 5.10 -3.05 1.85
CA GLY A 36 5.02 -3.11 3.31
C GLY A 36 4.09 -2.07 3.94
N GLY A 37 3.49 -1.19 3.13
CA GLY A 37 2.46 -0.24 3.52
C GLY A 37 2.95 1.05 4.16
N GLU A 38 4.26 1.33 4.17
CA GLU A 38 4.85 2.51 4.80
C GLU A 38 5.39 3.52 3.78
N ASN A 39 6.62 3.32 3.32
CA ASN A 39 7.31 4.23 2.42
C ASN A 39 7.21 3.68 1.00
N GLN A 40 6.50 4.39 0.13
CA GLN A 40 6.34 3.93 -1.24
C GLN A 40 7.55 4.32 -2.10
N PRO A 41 8.02 3.43 -3.01
CA PRO A 41 9.01 3.79 -4.01
C PRO A 41 8.55 5.03 -4.80
N GLY A 42 9.48 5.91 -5.15
CA GLY A 42 9.16 7.17 -5.86
C GLY A 42 8.81 8.35 -4.96
N CYS A 43 8.55 8.12 -3.67
CA CYS A 43 8.39 9.18 -2.67
C CYS A 43 9.71 9.45 -1.94
N SER A 44 9.98 10.71 -1.60
CA SER A 44 11.17 11.10 -0.82
C SER A 44 11.10 10.51 0.60
N LYS A 45 12.25 10.24 1.23
CA LYS A 45 12.33 9.74 2.62
C LYS A 45 12.77 10.84 3.61
N GLU A 46 12.97 12.06 3.12
CA GLU A 46 13.60 13.11 3.88
C GLU A 46 12.58 13.81 4.79
N LEU A 47 12.56 13.43 6.07
CA LEU A 47 11.84 14.16 7.13
C LEU A 47 12.57 15.45 7.56
N GLY A 48 13.90 15.51 7.40
CA GLY A 48 14.76 16.48 8.08
C GLY A 48 14.58 17.94 7.66
N GLN A 49 14.09 18.19 6.43
CA GLN A 49 13.87 19.53 5.90
C GLN A 49 12.43 20.05 6.16
N HIS A 50 11.53 19.19 6.65
CA HIS A 50 10.08 19.40 6.52
C HIS A 50 9.37 19.72 7.85
N TRP A 51 9.95 19.34 9.00
CA TRP A 51 9.49 19.84 10.31
C TRP A 51 9.46 21.37 10.34
N PHE A 52 10.44 22.03 9.71
CA PHE A 52 10.53 23.49 9.67
C PHE A 52 9.38 24.12 8.85
N ASN A 53 8.91 23.44 7.80
CA ASN A 53 7.81 23.90 6.94
C ASN A 53 6.44 23.79 7.63
N LEU A 54 6.26 22.78 8.49
CA LEU A 54 5.06 22.60 9.30
C LEU A 54 4.88 23.71 10.36
N ILE A 55 5.94 24.12 11.05
CA ILE A 55 5.88 25.21 12.06
C ILE A 55 5.85 26.60 11.43
N THR A 56 6.33 26.76 10.19
CA THR A 56 6.30 28.05 9.48
C THR A 56 5.02 28.27 8.67
N GLY A 57 4.08 27.31 8.70
CA GLY A 57 2.80 27.43 7.99
C GLY A 57 2.91 27.30 6.46
N GLY A 58 4.01 26.72 5.97
CA GLY A 58 4.24 26.50 4.56
C GLY A 58 3.47 25.29 4.02
N ILE A 59 2.61 25.50 3.03
CA ILE A 59 1.93 24.44 2.24
C ILE A 59 2.90 23.46 1.54
N GLY A 60 4.21 23.74 1.53
CA GLY A 60 5.25 22.79 1.09
C GLY A 60 5.29 21.51 1.91
N ALA A 61 4.79 21.50 3.15
CA ALA A 61 4.64 20.29 3.96
C ALA A 61 3.61 19.28 3.39
N LEU A 62 2.75 19.71 2.46
CA LEU A 62 1.84 18.81 1.73
C LEU A 62 2.55 18.07 0.58
N THR A 63 3.81 18.42 0.28
CA THR A 63 4.64 17.74 -0.73
C THR A 63 5.61 16.73 -0.13
N ASP A 64 5.47 16.45 1.16
CA ASP A 64 6.34 15.55 1.90
C ASP A 64 6.22 14.11 1.40
N GLY A 65 7.29 13.33 1.59
CA GLY A 65 7.32 11.89 1.27
C GLY A 65 6.15 11.08 1.85
N VAL A 66 5.63 11.54 2.98
CA VAL A 66 4.45 11.01 3.67
C VAL A 66 3.17 11.27 2.88
N ALA A 67 2.95 12.51 2.44
CA ALA A 67 1.79 12.87 1.63
C ALA A 67 1.84 12.15 0.27
N CYS A 68 3.03 12.07 -0.35
CA CYS A 68 3.24 11.26 -1.55
C CYS A 68 2.87 9.79 -1.32
N SER A 69 3.40 9.16 -0.26
CA SER A 69 3.12 7.75 0.02
C SER A 69 1.64 7.53 0.34
N HIS A 70 1.00 8.46 1.04
CA HIS A 70 -0.42 8.40 1.36
C HIS A 70 -1.28 8.48 0.09
N MET A 71 -0.99 9.42 -0.80
CA MET A 71 -1.79 9.66 -2.02
C MET A 71 -1.54 8.62 -3.12
N LEU A 72 -0.43 7.87 -3.09
CA LEU A 72 -0.11 6.86 -4.10
C LEU A 72 -1.20 5.77 -4.23
N VAL A 73 -2.02 5.56 -3.19
CA VAL A 73 -3.17 4.64 -3.25
C VAL A 73 -4.12 4.94 -4.42
N LEU A 74 -4.27 6.22 -4.79
CA LEU A 74 -5.12 6.65 -5.90
C LEU A 74 -4.53 6.21 -7.25
N ASP A 75 -3.22 6.36 -7.42
CA ASP A 75 -2.52 5.97 -8.65
C ASP A 75 -2.52 4.45 -8.81
N LEU A 76 -2.23 3.71 -7.74
CA LEU A 76 -2.26 2.24 -7.75
C LEU A 76 -3.66 1.71 -8.08
N PHE A 77 -4.70 2.30 -7.49
CA PHE A 77 -6.07 1.89 -7.78
C PHE A 77 -6.50 2.27 -9.21
N THR A 78 -6.17 3.48 -9.66
CA THR A 78 -6.46 3.94 -11.03
C THR A 78 -5.79 3.05 -12.07
N GLU A 79 -4.52 2.68 -11.85
CA GLU A 79 -3.80 1.79 -12.77
C GLU A 79 -4.40 0.38 -12.80
N SER A 80 -4.92 -0.12 -11.66
CA SER A 80 -5.60 -1.42 -11.59
C SER A 80 -6.89 -1.50 -12.42
N ILE A 81 -7.46 -0.35 -12.79
CA ILE A 81 -8.64 -0.24 -13.68
C ILE A 81 -8.20 -0.05 -15.13
N ASN A 82 -7.30 0.90 -15.35
CA ASN A 82 -7.03 1.46 -16.68
C ASN A 82 -5.91 0.76 -17.43
N SER A 83 -5.40 -0.37 -16.94
CA SER A 83 -4.32 -1.11 -17.56
C SER A 83 -4.43 -2.61 -17.34
N ASN A 84 -3.63 -3.40 -18.05
CA ASN A 84 -3.50 -4.85 -17.85
C ASN A 84 -2.60 -5.21 -16.65
N CYS A 85 -2.40 -4.27 -15.73
CA CYS A 85 -1.48 -4.37 -14.61
C CYS A 85 -2.09 -5.22 -13.49
N ASN A 86 -1.52 -6.42 -13.29
CA ASN A 86 -1.96 -7.32 -12.23
C ASN A 86 -1.16 -7.05 -10.95
N PHE A 87 -1.77 -6.37 -9.98
CA PHE A 87 -1.18 -6.18 -8.65
C PHE A 87 -1.33 -7.43 -7.79
N ARG A 88 -0.62 -8.49 -8.17
CA ARG A 88 -0.63 -9.77 -7.46
C ARG A 88 0.04 -9.62 -6.08
N ALA A 89 -0.73 -9.91 -5.04
CA ALA A 89 -0.29 -9.86 -3.65
C ALA A 89 -0.29 -11.24 -3.01
N GLN A 90 0.70 -11.46 -2.15
CA GLN A 90 1.00 -12.73 -1.49
C GLN A 90 0.54 -12.66 -0.04
N PRO A 91 -0.15 -13.71 0.47
CA PRO A 91 -0.52 -13.75 1.88
C PRO A 91 0.75 -13.83 2.73
N CYS A 92 0.83 -13.01 3.77
CA CYS A 92 1.95 -13.02 4.70
C CYS A 92 1.51 -12.59 6.09
N SER A 93 1.97 -13.30 7.12
CA SER A 93 1.53 -13.04 8.50
C SER A 93 2.14 -11.78 9.10
N ARG A 94 3.34 -11.38 8.66
CA ARG A 94 4.08 -10.25 9.22
C ARG A 94 4.79 -9.48 8.12
N ARG A 95 4.76 -8.15 8.22
CA ARG A 95 5.54 -7.26 7.34
C ARG A 95 7.02 -7.62 7.29
N ALA A 96 7.61 -7.96 8.44
CA ALA A 96 9.03 -8.33 8.53
C ALA A 96 9.36 -9.58 7.69
N ASP A 97 8.45 -10.54 7.60
CA ASP A 97 8.64 -11.76 6.80
C ASP A 97 8.56 -11.45 5.31
N PHE A 98 7.66 -10.55 4.90
CA PHE A 98 7.61 -10.02 3.54
C PHE A 98 8.91 -9.29 3.18
N GLN A 99 9.37 -8.37 4.04
CA GLN A 99 10.61 -7.61 3.84
C GLN A 99 11.85 -8.51 3.78
N ALA A 100 11.86 -9.61 4.55
CA ALA A 100 12.91 -10.62 4.51
C ALA A 100 12.79 -11.60 3.32
N GLY A 101 11.81 -11.41 2.42
CA GLY A 101 11.60 -12.26 1.26
C GLY A 101 11.06 -13.66 1.57
N ARG A 102 10.52 -13.88 2.77
CA ARG A 102 10.04 -15.20 3.23
C ARG A 102 8.63 -15.54 2.74
N CYS A 103 7.89 -14.55 2.26
CA CYS A 103 6.52 -14.71 1.75
C CYS A 103 6.49 -14.64 0.22
N ASN A 104 7.20 -15.57 -0.43
CA ASN A 104 7.42 -15.58 -1.88
C ASN A 104 6.57 -16.63 -2.63
N THR A 105 5.61 -17.26 -1.97
CA THR A 105 4.67 -18.22 -2.59
C THR A 105 3.23 -17.84 -2.28
N CYS A 106 2.29 -18.27 -3.11
CA CYS A 106 0.87 -17.95 -2.90
C CYS A 106 0.22 -18.79 -1.80
N GLY A 107 0.83 -19.89 -1.35
CA GLY A 107 0.27 -20.77 -0.32
C GLY A 107 -1.26 -20.93 -0.40
N ALA A 108 -1.95 -20.32 0.57
CA ALA A 108 -3.41 -20.29 0.74
C ALA A 108 -4.22 -19.58 -0.38
N GLY A 109 -3.56 -18.99 -1.38
CA GLY A 109 -4.12 -18.25 -2.50
C GLY A 109 -3.56 -16.83 -2.56
N CYS A 110 -3.09 -16.39 -3.73
CA CYS A 110 -2.76 -14.99 -3.96
C CYS A 110 -4.03 -14.19 -4.27
N ALA A 111 -3.95 -12.88 -4.07
CA ALA A 111 -5.05 -11.95 -4.29
C ALA A 111 -4.59 -10.79 -5.16
N ASN A 112 -5.42 -10.33 -6.10
CA ASN A 112 -5.14 -9.14 -6.87
C ASN A 112 -5.64 -7.90 -6.13
N MET A 113 -4.73 -6.98 -5.82
CA MET A 113 -5.05 -5.68 -5.25
C MET A 113 -5.72 -4.78 -6.32
N GLY A 114 -6.63 -3.90 -5.88
CA GLY A 114 -7.29 -2.93 -6.77
C GLY A 114 -8.62 -3.43 -7.33
N TYR A 115 -9.02 -2.97 -8.51
CA TYR A 115 -10.33 -3.25 -9.11
C TYR A 115 -10.63 -4.73 -9.30
N SER A 116 -9.62 -5.52 -9.68
CA SER A 116 -9.76 -6.97 -9.86
C SER A 116 -9.92 -7.76 -8.56
N SER A 117 -9.82 -7.12 -7.39
CA SER A 117 -10.02 -7.78 -6.09
C SER A 117 -11.45 -8.34 -5.91
N ASN A 118 -12.44 -7.76 -6.57
CA ASN A 118 -13.84 -8.20 -6.51
C ASN A 118 -14.14 -9.46 -7.33
N GLY A 119 -13.31 -9.76 -8.34
CA GLY A 119 -13.47 -10.93 -9.21
C GLY A 119 -12.86 -12.21 -8.62
N GLN A 120 -12.01 -12.07 -7.60
CA GLN A 120 -11.45 -13.17 -6.83
C GLN A 120 -12.18 -13.21 -5.49
N GLN A 121 -12.34 -14.39 -4.88
CA GLN A 121 -12.70 -14.49 -3.45
C GLN A 121 -11.43 -14.80 -2.66
N PRO A 122 -10.53 -13.81 -2.45
CA PRO A 122 -9.36 -14.00 -1.63
C PRO A 122 -9.78 -14.36 -0.20
N ARG A 123 -8.99 -15.24 0.42
CA ARG A 123 -9.20 -15.60 1.83
C ARG A 123 -8.97 -14.38 2.69
N ASN A 124 -9.70 -14.30 3.80
CA ASN A 124 -9.50 -13.23 4.74
C ASN A 124 -8.04 -13.18 5.21
N GLY A 125 -7.46 -11.99 5.31
CA GLY A 125 -6.11 -11.81 5.82
C GLY A 125 -5.34 -10.68 5.17
N THR A 126 -4.04 -10.71 5.45
CA THR A 126 -3.10 -9.66 5.07
C THR A 126 -2.23 -10.11 3.91
N TYR A 127 -2.13 -9.23 2.91
CA TYR A 127 -1.42 -9.48 1.67
C TYR A 127 -0.40 -8.39 1.40
N TYR A 128 0.74 -8.77 0.87
CA TYR A 128 1.83 -7.87 0.53
C TYR A 128 2.24 -8.04 -0.92
N LEU A 129 2.71 -6.96 -1.52
CA LEU A 129 3.20 -6.93 -2.89
C LEU A 129 4.26 -5.83 -3.01
N SER A 130 5.11 -5.94 -4.02
CA SER A 130 6.05 -4.87 -4.38
C SER A 130 5.54 -4.11 -5.59
N THR A 131 5.73 -2.79 -5.60
CA THR A 131 5.46 -1.93 -6.77
C THR A 131 6.74 -1.21 -7.22
N ASN A 132 6.69 -0.63 -8.41
CA ASN A 132 7.68 0.34 -8.88
C ASN A 132 7.38 1.73 -8.29
N GLY A 133 8.30 2.68 -8.47
CA GLY A 133 8.11 4.07 -8.03
C GLY A 133 7.45 4.98 -9.07
N LYS A 134 7.05 4.43 -10.21
CA LYS A 134 6.35 5.12 -11.29
C LYS A 134 5.58 4.09 -12.12
N SER A 135 4.57 4.55 -12.86
CA SER A 135 3.81 3.70 -13.80
C SER A 135 4.73 3.07 -14.87
N PRO A 136 4.53 1.79 -15.26
CA PRO A 136 3.61 0.85 -14.61
C PRO A 136 4.11 0.48 -13.21
N TYR A 137 3.23 0.62 -12.22
CA TYR A 137 3.54 0.37 -10.82
C TYR A 137 3.60 -1.13 -10.50
N CYS A 138 2.82 -1.99 -11.16
CA CYS A 138 2.98 -3.44 -10.96
C CYS A 138 4.34 -3.95 -11.48
N LYS A 139 4.79 -5.06 -10.89
CA LYS A 139 6.05 -5.71 -11.25
C LYS A 139 5.92 -6.96 -12.14
N GLY A 140 4.69 -7.37 -12.48
CA GLY A 140 4.41 -8.59 -13.26
C GLY A 140 4.32 -9.82 -12.38
#